data_AF-A0A7C4J1C3-F1
#
_entry.id   AF-A0A7C4J1C3-F1
#
_cell.length_a   1.000
_cell.length_b   1.000
_cell.length_c   1.000
_cell.angle_alpha   90.00
_cell.angle_beta   90.00
_cell.angle_gamma   90.00
#
_symmetry.space_group_name_H-M   'P 1'
#
loop_
_entity.id
_entity.type
_entity.pdbx_description
1 polymer ?
#
loop_
_entity_poly.entity_id
_entity_poly.type
_entity_poly.pdbx_seq_one_letter_code
_entity_poly.pdbx_strand_id
1 'polypeptide(L)'
;MMDKLKSLFVIILLVGVAACASYDYNKQIAEVEKMFYEGQYKEAARKLLPMVNKKSKDQLLYMMECGLMLQVAGDYENSTKVLTEAAKIGDQITVSLSKEAASLLLNETTTNYNGEDFERVLIHMYLGINYLMLAKPDEARVEFKKVNDMLRDINVTTGKSYKQNLMAKYLTAIAFELSADVDNDMNDREFAYVEYKQIYELNPGLSMVYRDLQRLAKQLGDTEDYNNWIGKFGKQDTIPNNAGELIVIVQNGKGAIKQSRGPLLSDKAMKATIQVTLNGMSLAEGVTVAGVLLALHNAENPIPKFVKRGNNINYLIVNANGQDVGRSIMLEDVASTAVKTLEDDYGRIYAKVAAGIAVKAAAAVAAGYAAKKLAEESKKMGGYAGLIGTVVGTGVGVGLLSQIKPDLRCWHTLPENFQLSRIFLPPGKYTITFKFVDYSGNIVSTQNETIEIKSGKKVFLNKRILPTKGMSRFSINIESGTGKGYLGAKIKSVTSEKARELGLSFSSGVYVNEVIPDSPAAKSGIQPNDVIIKADGKSIQNPQDLVQIVRNSQSGQTLQLIVIRNKIQMEIPVILGNVPENTYNATIPSNTMNNSSETPGISPLQ
;
A
#
# COMPACT_ATOMS: atom_id res chain seq x y z
N MET A 1 29.86 35.54 44.38
CA MET A 1 30.15 35.05 43.01
C MET A 1 29.77 33.57 42.83
N MET A 2 29.84 32.76 43.89
CA MET A 2 29.56 31.31 43.85
C MET A 2 28.07 30.92 43.67
N ASP A 3 27.12 31.76 44.11
CA ASP A 3 25.68 31.46 43.96
C ASP A 3 25.11 31.76 42.57
N LYS A 4 25.72 32.69 41.82
CA LYS A 4 25.36 32.92 40.41
C LYS A 4 25.85 31.80 39.50
N LEU A 5 26.93 31.10 39.86
CA LEU A 5 27.43 29.94 39.11
C LEU A 5 26.55 28.70 39.29
N LYS A 6 25.97 28.48 40.49
CA LYS A 6 25.05 27.36 40.74
C LYS A 6 23.72 27.52 39.99
N SER A 7 23.20 28.75 39.91
CA SER A 7 21.99 29.03 39.14
C SER A 7 22.21 28.88 37.62
N LEU A 8 23.40 29.24 37.11
CA LEU A 8 23.77 29.02 35.71
C LEU A 8 23.94 27.51 35.39
N PHE A 9 24.48 26.72 36.31
CA PHE A 9 24.63 25.28 36.15
C PHE A 9 23.28 24.53 36.19
N VAL A 10 22.33 25.00 37.01
CA VAL A 10 20.96 24.44 37.06
C VAL A 10 20.15 24.84 35.82
N ILE A 11 20.36 26.03 35.25
CA ILE A 11 19.75 26.43 33.97
C ILE A 11 20.38 25.67 32.80
N ILE A 12 21.69 25.40 32.81
CA ILE A 12 22.34 24.57 31.79
C ILE A 12 21.94 23.09 31.94
N LEU A 13 21.64 22.60 33.15
CA LEU A 13 21.08 21.26 33.36
C LEU A 13 19.60 21.16 32.95
N LEU A 14 18.83 22.26 33.06
CA LEU A 14 17.44 22.36 32.59
C LEU A 14 17.32 22.59 31.08
N VAL A 15 18.30 23.24 30.45
CA VAL A 15 18.38 23.44 28.99
C VAL A 15 19.08 22.27 28.29
N GLY A 16 19.93 21.51 28.99
CA GLY A 16 20.64 20.32 28.48
C GLY A 16 19.76 19.08 28.28
N VAL A 17 18.51 19.08 28.75
CA VAL A 17 17.55 17.98 28.55
C VAL A 17 16.65 18.22 27.31
N ALA A 18 16.76 19.37 26.64
CA ALA A 18 15.88 19.75 25.53
C ALA A 18 16.37 19.37 24.11
N ALA A 19 17.48 18.61 23.96
CA ALA A 19 18.00 18.21 22.64
C ALA A 19 17.90 16.70 22.33
N CYS A 20 17.32 15.90 23.22
CA CYS A 20 16.81 14.58 22.86
C CYS A 20 15.37 14.75 22.34
N ALA A 21 15.21 15.46 21.22
CA ALA A 21 13.96 15.38 20.47
C ALA A 21 13.76 13.90 20.13
N SER A 22 12.82 13.25 20.82
CA SER A 22 12.33 11.94 20.46
C SER A 22 11.73 12.08 19.06
N TYR A 23 12.55 11.77 18.07
CA TYR A 23 12.21 11.85 16.66
C TYR A 23 11.00 10.95 16.40
N ASP A 24 9.83 11.55 16.28
CA ASP A 24 8.60 10.87 15.90
C ASP A 24 8.67 10.56 14.40
N TYR A 25 8.85 9.29 14.05
CA TYR A 25 8.91 8.83 12.67
C TYR A 25 7.76 9.41 11.83
N ASN A 26 6.53 9.39 12.34
CA ASN A 26 5.36 9.82 11.58
C ASN A 26 5.41 11.31 11.20
N LYS A 27 6.05 12.14 12.04
CA LYS A 27 6.25 13.56 11.72
C LYS A 27 7.33 13.76 10.66
N GLN A 28 8.41 12.99 10.73
CA GLN A 28 9.52 13.11 9.79
C GLN A 28 9.16 12.58 8.42
N ILE A 29 8.49 11.43 8.35
CA ILE A 29 8.16 10.81 7.07
C ILE A 29 7.16 11.64 6.28
N ALA A 30 6.26 12.40 6.91
CA ALA A 30 5.24 13.17 6.21
C ALA A 30 5.83 14.17 5.19
N GLU A 31 6.90 14.87 5.56
CA GLU A 31 7.60 15.79 4.65
C GLU A 31 8.34 15.03 3.54
N VAL A 32 9.08 13.98 3.92
CA VAL A 32 9.90 13.20 3.00
C VAL A 32 9.05 12.43 1.98
N GLU A 33 7.93 11.87 2.43
CA GLU A 33 6.93 11.21 1.60
C GLU A 33 6.36 12.18 0.57
N LYS A 34 6.05 13.41 0.97
CA LYS A 34 5.58 14.45 0.05
C LYS A 34 6.63 14.74 -1.03
N MET A 35 7.88 14.93 -0.64
CA MET A 35 8.99 15.16 -1.57
C MET A 35 9.14 13.99 -2.55
N PHE A 36 9.10 12.74 -2.05
CA PHE A 36 9.13 11.54 -2.88
C PHE A 36 8.00 11.55 -3.92
N TYR A 37 6.76 11.82 -3.51
CA TYR A 37 5.63 11.83 -4.43
C TYR A 37 5.59 13.03 -5.38
N GLU A 38 6.38 14.07 -5.12
CA GLU A 38 6.60 15.22 -6.01
C GLU A 38 7.79 14.99 -6.97
N GLY A 39 8.39 13.80 -6.96
CA GLY A 39 9.50 13.43 -7.84
C GLY A 39 10.88 13.84 -7.32
N GLN A 40 10.96 14.38 -6.10
CA GLN A 40 12.20 14.85 -5.48
C GLN A 40 12.94 13.70 -4.76
N TYR A 41 13.17 12.59 -5.46
CA TYR A 41 13.62 11.33 -4.87
C TYR A 41 14.98 11.42 -4.15
N LYS A 42 15.98 12.04 -4.79
CA LYS A 42 17.33 12.20 -4.19
C LYS A 42 17.31 13.11 -2.96
N GLU A 43 16.54 14.19 -3.02
CA GLU A 43 16.38 15.13 -1.92
C GLU A 43 15.65 14.49 -0.74
N ALA A 44 14.60 13.72 -1.02
CA ALA A 44 13.87 12.93 -0.02
C ALA A 44 14.81 11.92 0.67
N ALA A 45 15.59 11.15 -0.10
CA ALA A 45 16.58 10.22 0.44
C ALA A 45 17.63 10.93 1.31
N ARG A 46 18.16 12.09 0.84
CA ARG A 46 19.17 12.85 1.58
C ARG A 46 18.67 13.30 2.95
N LYS A 47 17.40 13.69 3.07
CA LYS A 47 16.80 14.04 4.38
C LYS A 47 16.83 12.88 5.37
N LEU A 48 16.77 11.62 4.90
CA LEU A 48 16.77 10.44 5.77
C LEU A 48 18.17 9.94 6.15
N LEU A 49 19.22 10.30 5.40
CA LEU A 49 20.59 9.80 5.64
C LEU A 49 21.09 9.95 7.10
N PRO A 50 20.85 11.08 7.81
CA PRO A 50 21.27 11.20 9.21
C PRO A 50 20.62 10.16 10.13
N MET A 51 19.39 9.76 9.84
CA MET A 51 18.64 8.77 10.63
C MET A 51 19.01 7.34 10.24
N VAL A 52 19.31 7.09 8.96
CA VAL A 52 19.83 5.81 8.47
C VAL A 52 21.13 5.42 9.19
N ASN A 53 22.03 6.39 9.39
CA ASN A 53 23.34 6.16 10.00
C ASN A 53 23.32 6.17 11.54
N LYS A 54 22.17 6.47 12.16
CA LYS A 54 22.03 6.56 13.62
C LYS A 54 21.29 5.34 14.16
N LYS A 55 21.94 4.61 15.08
CA LYS A 55 21.26 3.58 15.87
C LYS A 55 20.08 4.19 16.60
N SER A 56 18.88 3.73 16.25
CA SER A 56 17.63 4.20 16.81
C SER A 56 16.57 3.12 16.66
N LYS A 57 15.49 3.25 17.43
CA LYS A 57 14.35 2.35 17.36
C LYS A 57 13.73 2.27 15.95
N ASP A 58 13.86 3.31 15.14
CA ASP A 58 13.23 3.39 13.80
C ASP A 58 14.26 3.21 12.67
N GLN A 59 15.50 2.82 12.98
CA GLN A 59 16.60 2.78 12.00
C GLN A 59 16.29 1.87 10.81
N LEU A 60 15.74 0.67 11.06
CA LEU A 60 15.33 -0.25 10.00
C LEU A 60 14.35 0.42 9.03
N LEU A 61 13.36 1.14 9.57
CA LEU A 61 12.34 1.80 8.76
C LEU A 61 12.94 2.93 7.90
N TYR A 62 13.83 3.75 8.47
CA TYR A 62 14.54 4.78 7.69
C TYR A 62 15.41 4.18 6.59
N MET A 63 16.07 3.04 6.83
CA MET A 63 16.84 2.34 5.81
C MET A 63 15.95 1.84 4.67
N MET A 64 14.81 1.22 4.98
CA MET A 64 13.85 0.77 3.98
C MET A 64 13.33 1.93 3.12
N GLU A 65 12.89 3.02 3.75
CA GLU A 65 12.43 4.24 3.03
C GLU A 65 13.52 4.82 2.13
N CYS A 66 14.71 5.06 2.70
CA CYS A 66 15.83 5.67 1.98
C CYS A 66 16.31 4.79 0.82
N GLY A 67 16.42 3.48 1.04
CA GLY A 67 16.82 2.53 0.02
C GLY A 67 15.90 2.56 -1.20
N LEU A 68 14.59 2.60 -0.99
CA LEU A 68 13.63 2.71 -2.10
C LEU A 68 13.69 4.08 -2.78
N MET A 69 13.84 5.17 -2.03
CA MET A 69 13.99 6.51 -2.62
C MET A 69 15.21 6.61 -3.52
N LEU A 70 16.35 6.03 -3.11
CA LEU A 70 17.57 5.96 -3.92
C LEU A 70 17.37 5.09 -5.17
N GLN A 71 16.69 3.95 -5.04
CA GLN A 71 16.37 3.08 -6.18
C GLN A 71 15.54 3.80 -7.23
N VAL A 72 14.48 4.48 -6.81
CA VAL A 72 13.59 5.23 -7.72
C VAL A 72 14.32 6.42 -8.34
N ALA A 73 15.33 6.97 -7.66
CA ALA A 73 16.22 7.99 -8.20
C ALA A 73 17.26 7.44 -9.21
N GLY A 74 17.28 6.13 -9.45
CA GLY A 74 18.27 5.46 -10.32
C GLY A 74 19.64 5.26 -9.67
N ASP A 75 19.78 5.51 -8.36
CA ASP A 75 21.02 5.30 -7.60
C ASP A 75 21.00 3.90 -6.97
N TYR A 76 21.16 2.89 -7.84
CA TYR A 76 21.05 1.49 -7.46
C TYR A 76 22.20 1.05 -6.55
N GLU A 77 23.40 1.61 -6.70
CA GLU A 77 24.56 1.31 -5.88
C GLU A 77 24.35 1.73 -4.43
N ASN A 78 23.95 2.98 -4.19
CA ASN A 78 23.71 3.44 -2.81
C ASN A 78 22.44 2.85 -2.23
N SER A 79 21.41 2.61 -3.05
CA SER A 79 20.23 1.84 -2.64
C SER A 79 20.62 0.45 -2.12
N THR A 80 21.46 -0.28 -2.86
CA THR A 80 21.93 -1.63 -2.48
C THR A 80 22.71 -1.60 -1.17
N LYS A 81 23.58 -0.61 -0.95
CA LYS A 81 24.31 -0.46 0.32
C LYS A 81 23.34 -0.31 1.49
N VAL A 82 22.36 0.58 1.38
CA VAL A 82 21.39 0.85 2.45
C VAL A 82 20.49 -0.36 2.70
N LEU A 83 19.95 -0.98 1.63
CA LEU A 83 19.04 -2.11 1.76
C LEU A 83 19.74 -3.39 2.24
N THR A 84 21.03 -3.57 1.94
CA THR A 84 21.82 -4.68 2.49
C THR A 84 21.93 -4.57 4.01
N GLU A 85 22.17 -3.36 4.54
CA GLU A 85 22.17 -3.16 6.00
C GLU A 85 20.76 -3.32 6.60
N ALA A 86 19.73 -2.87 5.89
CA ALA A 86 18.34 -3.11 6.30
C ALA A 86 18.03 -4.62 6.39
N ALA A 87 18.46 -5.40 5.39
CA ALA A 87 18.28 -6.85 5.36
C ALA A 87 18.98 -7.53 6.53
N LYS A 88 20.23 -7.14 6.86
CA LYS A 88 20.95 -7.69 8.03
C LYS A 88 20.18 -7.50 9.33
N ILE A 89 19.56 -6.34 9.53
CA ILE A 89 18.72 -6.08 10.71
C ILE A 89 17.42 -6.89 10.61
N GLY A 90 16.76 -6.88 9.46
CA GLY A 90 15.49 -7.57 9.21
C GLY A 90 15.56 -9.10 9.38
N ASP A 91 16.63 -9.72 8.90
CA ASP A 91 16.85 -11.17 8.94
C ASP A 91 17.08 -11.72 10.35
N GLN A 92 17.59 -10.87 11.26
CA GLN A 92 17.83 -11.24 12.65
C GLN A 92 16.55 -11.21 13.50
N ILE A 93 15.49 -10.61 13.00
CA ILE A 93 14.22 -10.51 13.70
C ILE A 93 13.50 -11.85 13.59
N THR A 94 13.46 -12.58 14.70
CA THR A 94 12.76 -13.87 14.73
C THR A 94 11.26 -13.69 14.46
N VAL A 95 10.70 -14.57 13.65
CA VAL A 95 9.27 -14.61 13.31
C VAL A 95 8.39 -14.85 14.56
N SER A 96 8.98 -15.27 15.69
CA SER A 96 8.29 -15.41 16.98
C SER A 96 8.21 -14.12 17.80
N LEU A 97 9.17 -13.21 17.67
CA LEU A 97 9.15 -11.91 18.38
C LEU A 97 8.04 -10.99 17.85
N SER A 98 7.58 -11.18 16.60
CA SER A 98 6.36 -10.53 16.09
C SER A 98 5.06 -11.12 16.65
N LYS A 99 5.10 -12.23 17.40
CA LYS A 99 3.91 -12.90 17.99
C LYS A 99 3.54 -12.39 19.39
N GLU A 100 4.33 -11.51 19.99
CA GLU A 100 4.12 -11.15 21.39
C GLU A 100 3.03 -10.09 21.53
N ALA A 101 1.79 -10.53 21.82
CA ALA A 101 0.71 -9.64 22.25
C ALA A 101 1.07 -8.76 23.47
N ALA A 102 2.17 -9.08 24.17
CA ALA A 102 2.76 -8.26 25.22
C ALA A 102 3.41 -6.95 24.69
N SER A 103 3.92 -6.92 23.46
CA SER A 103 4.45 -5.69 22.84
C SER A 103 3.33 -4.68 22.57
N LEU A 104 2.18 -5.13 22.09
CA LEU A 104 1.02 -4.27 21.80
C LEU A 104 0.46 -3.53 23.03
N LEU A 105 0.78 -4.01 24.25
CA LEU A 105 0.38 -3.40 25.52
C LEU A 105 1.42 -2.43 26.08
N LEU A 106 2.67 -2.57 25.61
CA LEU A 106 3.83 -1.75 25.95
C LEU A 106 4.08 -0.80 24.77
N ASN A 107 3.44 0.38 24.79
CA ASN A 107 3.58 1.49 23.82
C ASN A 107 4.67 1.24 22.75
N GLU A 108 4.31 0.53 21.66
CA GLU A 108 5.28 -0.01 20.69
C GLU A 108 6.12 1.07 20.02
N THR A 109 5.65 2.32 20.02
CA THR A 109 6.45 3.46 19.60
C THR A 109 7.73 3.64 20.42
N THR A 110 7.91 2.95 21.55
CA THR A 110 9.13 2.98 22.37
C THR A 110 10.10 1.84 22.06
N THR A 111 9.66 0.78 21.38
CA THR A 111 10.48 -0.37 21.00
C THR A 111 11.00 -0.23 19.56
N ASN A 112 12.01 -1.05 19.23
CA ASN A 112 12.55 -1.11 17.88
C ASN A 112 11.47 -1.52 16.88
N TYR A 113 11.39 -0.79 15.77
CA TYR A 113 10.56 -1.13 14.64
C TYR A 113 11.10 -2.39 13.96
N ASN A 114 10.29 -3.44 13.94
CA ASN A 114 10.69 -4.76 13.45
C ASN A 114 10.27 -5.04 12.00
N GLY A 115 9.51 -4.13 11.37
CA GLY A 115 8.90 -4.37 10.06
C GLY A 115 7.74 -5.37 10.12
N GLU A 116 6.81 -5.24 9.19
CA GLU A 116 5.87 -6.32 8.92
C GLU A 116 6.58 -7.46 8.17
N ASP A 117 6.08 -8.69 8.32
CA ASP A 117 6.66 -9.87 7.65
C ASP A 117 6.81 -9.63 6.13
N PHE A 118 5.78 -9.07 5.48
CA PHE A 118 5.82 -8.78 4.05
C PHE A 118 6.79 -7.64 3.70
N GLU A 119 6.99 -6.65 4.58
CA GLU A 119 7.93 -5.56 4.34
C GLU A 119 9.37 -6.08 4.35
N ARG A 120 9.70 -6.96 5.30
CA ARG A 120 11.03 -7.59 5.36
C ARG A 120 11.33 -8.41 4.11
N VAL A 121 10.32 -9.14 3.61
CA VAL A 121 10.42 -9.86 2.33
C VAL A 121 10.69 -8.90 1.16
N LEU A 122 10.04 -7.74 1.13
CA LEU A 122 10.22 -6.75 0.06
C LEU A 122 11.62 -6.14 0.02
N ILE A 123 12.36 -6.11 1.14
CA ILE A 123 13.78 -5.66 1.14
C ILE A 123 14.59 -6.47 0.12
N HIS A 124 14.47 -7.81 0.16
CA HIS A 124 15.17 -8.71 -0.76
C HIS A 124 14.67 -8.58 -2.19
N MET A 125 13.38 -8.36 -2.40
CA MET A 125 12.85 -8.12 -3.74
C MET A 125 13.45 -6.85 -4.36
N TYR A 126 13.62 -5.78 -3.58
CA TYR A 126 14.28 -4.56 -4.05
C TYR A 126 15.79 -4.71 -4.25
N LEU A 127 16.48 -5.47 -3.39
CA LEU A 127 17.89 -5.82 -3.62
C LEU A 127 18.07 -6.59 -4.93
N GLY A 128 17.23 -7.59 -5.20
CA GLY A 128 17.23 -8.33 -6.46
C GLY A 128 17.00 -7.42 -7.67
N ILE A 129 16.04 -6.50 -7.59
CA ILE A 129 15.80 -5.50 -8.64
C ILE A 129 17.02 -4.61 -8.83
N ASN A 130 17.66 -4.13 -7.77
CA ASN A 130 18.88 -3.33 -7.88
C ASN A 130 19.99 -4.11 -8.59
N TYR A 131 20.20 -5.39 -8.25
CA TYR A 131 21.20 -6.21 -8.90
C TYR A 131 20.89 -6.46 -10.38
N LEU A 132 19.62 -6.64 -10.76
CA LEU A 132 19.24 -6.66 -12.18
C LEU A 132 19.62 -5.35 -12.89
N MET A 133 19.33 -4.21 -12.27
CA MET A 133 19.66 -2.88 -12.83
C MET A 133 21.18 -2.63 -12.90
N LEU A 134 21.95 -3.29 -12.04
CA LEU A 134 23.42 -3.26 -12.02
C LEU A 134 24.06 -4.35 -12.92
N ALA A 135 23.26 -5.07 -13.71
CA ALA A 135 23.71 -6.19 -14.55
C ALA A 135 24.45 -7.29 -13.77
N LYS A 136 23.93 -7.62 -12.58
CA LYS A 136 24.45 -8.60 -11.62
C LYS A 136 23.46 -9.75 -11.39
N PRO A 137 23.32 -10.67 -12.36
CA PRO A 137 22.27 -11.68 -12.32
C PRO A 137 22.45 -12.71 -11.19
N ASP A 138 23.70 -13.01 -10.81
CA ASP A 138 23.99 -13.97 -9.74
C ASP A 138 23.59 -13.45 -8.37
N GLU A 139 23.92 -12.19 -8.06
CA GLU A 139 23.43 -11.56 -6.85
C GLU A 139 21.90 -11.40 -6.88
N ALA A 140 21.32 -11.07 -8.03
CA ALA A 140 19.88 -10.93 -8.18
C ALA A 140 19.12 -12.24 -7.88
N ARG A 141 19.56 -13.38 -8.43
CA ARG A 141 18.89 -14.67 -8.22
C ARG A 141 18.94 -15.11 -6.75
N VAL A 142 20.03 -14.82 -6.04
CA VAL A 142 20.16 -15.12 -4.60
C VAL A 142 19.11 -14.34 -3.80
N GLU A 143 18.97 -13.04 -4.07
CA GLU A 143 18.00 -12.19 -3.37
C GLU A 143 16.55 -12.58 -3.67
N PHE A 144 16.20 -12.86 -4.94
CA PHE A 144 14.86 -13.31 -5.28
C PHE A 144 14.54 -14.70 -4.72
N LYS A 145 15.52 -15.61 -4.64
CA LYS A 145 15.32 -16.90 -3.97
C LYS A 145 15.03 -16.71 -2.48
N LYS A 146 15.72 -15.76 -1.83
CA LYS A 146 15.50 -15.44 -0.42
C LYS A 146 14.08 -14.95 -0.14
N VAL A 147 13.46 -14.21 -1.06
CA VAL A 147 12.02 -13.85 -0.98
C VAL A 147 11.15 -15.10 -0.84
N ASN A 148 11.36 -16.10 -1.70
CA ASN A 148 10.58 -17.34 -1.67
C ASN A 148 10.82 -18.15 -0.40
N ASP A 149 12.09 -18.25 0.04
CA ASP A 149 12.48 -18.96 1.25
C ASP A 149 11.84 -18.31 2.50
N MET A 150 11.89 -16.98 2.62
CA MET A 150 11.27 -16.25 3.73
C MET A 150 9.76 -16.44 3.77
N LEU A 151 9.06 -16.35 2.64
CA LEU A 151 7.60 -16.56 2.59
C LEU A 151 7.23 -17.99 3.01
N ARG A 152 8.02 -18.98 2.61
CA ARG A 152 7.85 -20.37 3.04
C ARG A 152 8.05 -20.51 4.54
N ASP A 153 9.11 -19.94 5.09
CA ASP A 153 9.45 -20.04 6.50
C ASP A 153 8.40 -19.34 7.37
N ILE A 154 7.87 -18.20 6.92
CA ILE A 154 6.76 -17.52 7.58
C ILE A 154 5.52 -18.41 7.58
N ASN A 155 5.16 -19.04 6.45
CA ASN A 155 4.01 -19.95 6.36
C ASN A 155 4.14 -21.11 7.37
N VAL A 156 5.30 -21.76 7.40
CA VAL A 156 5.59 -22.87 8.31
C VAL A 156 5.55 -22.42 9.78
N THR A 157 6.18 -21.30 10.08
CA THR A 157 6.39 -20.85 11.48
C THR A 157 5.14 -20.20 12.09
N THR A 158 4.32 -19.53 11.29
CA THR A 158 3.17 -18.75 11.77
C THR A 158 1.83 -19.43 11.51
N GLY A 159 1.77 -20.42 10.62
CA GLY A 159 0.49 -20.92 10.10
C GLY A 159 -0.32 -19.86 9.36
N LYS A 160 0.31 -18.74 8.96
CA LYS A 160 -0.27 -17.79 7.99
C LYS A 160 -0.25 -18.46 6.61
N SER A 161 -1.24 -18.12 5.79
CA SER A 161 -1.25 -18.53 4.38
C SER A 161 -0.81 -17.32 3.54
N TYR A 162 0.50 -17.07 3.51
CA TYR A 162 1.07 -16.18 2.51
C TYR A 162 0.96 -16.83 1.15
N LYS A 163 0.31 -16.09 0.25
CA LYS A 163 0.34 -16.41 -1.18
C LYS A 163 1.79 -16.27 -1.66
N GLN A 164 2.23 -17.19 -2.51
CA GLN A 164 3.50 -17.04 -3.19
C GLN A 164 3.50 -15.74 -4.01
N ASN A 165 4.61 -15.00 -3.95
CA ASN A 165 4.77 -13.74 -4.67
C ASN A 165 5.11 -14.03 -6.13
N LEU A 166 4.14 -13.85 -7.04
CA LEU A 166 4.35 -14.18 -8.47
C LEU A 166 5.39 -13.27 -9.11
N MET A 167 5.50 -12.00 -8.67
CA MET A 167 6.54 -11.10 -9.18
C MET A 167 7.93 -11.62 -8.83
N ALA A 168 8.14 -12.02 -7.58
CA ALA A 168 9.40 -12.57 -7.12
C ALA A 168 9.77 -13.84 -7.89
N LYS A 169 8.84 -14.79 -8.07
CA LYS A 169 9.06 -15.98 -8.88
C LYS A 169 9.43 -15.66 -10.33
N TYR A 170 8.72 -14.72 -10.95
CA TYR A 170 8.99 -14.33 -12.33
C TYR A 170 10.38 -13.70 -12.46
N LEU A 171 10.76 -12.83 -11.52
CA LEU A 171 12.09 -12.22 -11.50
C LEU A 171 13.19 -13.21 -11.15
N THR A 172 12.92 -14.21 -10.29
CA THR A 172 13.80 -15.36 -10.07
C THR A 172 14.08 -16.06 -11.40
N ALA A 173 13.03 -16.44 -12.13
CA ALA A 173 13.18 -17.13 -13.41
C ALA A 173 14.01 -16.29 -14.40
N ILE A 174 13.71 -14.99 -14.54
CA ILE A 174 14.49 -14.08 -15.40
C ILE A 174 15.96 -13.98 -14.96
N ALA A 175 16.25 -13.92 -13.66
CA ALA A 175 17.62 -13.84 -13.16
C ALA A 175 18.41 -15.13 -13.46
N PHE A 176 17.78 -16.30 -13.31
CA PHE A 176 18.39 -17.58 -13.71
C PHE A 176 18.57 -17.68 -15.23
N GLU A 177 17.63 -17.19 -16.04
CA GLU A 177 17.83 -17.11 -17.49
C GLU A 177 19.01 -16.20 -17.87
N LEU A 178 19.23 -15.11 -17.14
CA LEU A 178 20.38 -14.24 -17.36
C LEU A 178 21.70 -14.94 -17.03
N SER A 179 21.80 -15.59 -15.86
CA SER A 179 23.00 -16.35 -15.48
C SER A 179 23.27 -17.48 -16.49
N ALA A 180 22.23 -18.24 -16.87
CA ALA A 180 22.32 -19.27 -17.89
C ALA A 180 22.84 -18.74 -19.24
N ASP A 181 22.42 -17.54 -19.64
CA ASP A 181 22.87 -16.92 -20.91
C ASP A 181 24.31 -16.38 -20.82
N VAL A 182 24.81 -16.04 -19.63
CA VAL A 182 26.19 -15.59 -19.39
C VAL A 182 27.14 -16.78 -19.34
N ASP A 183 26.80 -17.80 -18.55
CA ASP A 183 27.67 -18.95 -18.28
C ASP A 183 27.44 -20.12 -19.23
N ASN A 184 26.42 -20.04 -20.09
CA ASN A 184 25.93 -21.13 -20.92
C ASN A 184 25.57 -22.39 -20.10
N ASP A 185 24.98 -22.18 -18.91
CA ASP A 185 24.60 -23.25 -17.98
C ASP A 185 23.16 -23.74 -18.24
N MET A 186 23.02 -25.01 -18.60
CA MET A 186 21.71 -25.63 -18.82
C MET A 186 20.93 -25.89 -17.53
N ASN A 187 21.61 -26.07 -16.39
CA ASN A 187 20.94 -26.30 -15.11
C ASN A 187 20.21 -25.04 -14.65
N ASP A 188 20.84 -23.87 -14.80
CA ASP A 188 20.20 -22.59 -14.51
C ASP A 188 19.01 -22.33 -15.44
N ARG A 189 19.10 -22.76 -16.71
CA ARG A 189 18.00 -22.67 -17.66
C ARG A 189 16.84 -23.60 -17.29
N GLU A 190 17.14 -24.81 -16.84
CA GLU A 190 16.14 -25.76 -16.33
C GLU A 190 15.47 -25.21 -15.06
N PHE A 191 16.23 -24.60 -14.16
CA PHE A 191 15.68 -23.95 -12.96
C PHE A 191 14.69 -22.85 -13.33
N ALA A 192 15.04 -21.97 -14.28
CA ALA A 192 14.13 -20.95 -14.77
C ALA A 192 12.84 -21.55 -15.36
N TYR A 193 12.96 -22.66 -16.11
CA TYR A 193 11.81 -23.37 -16.66
C TYR A 193 10.88 -23.90 -15.57
N VAL A 194 11.43 -24.50 -14.51
CA VAL A 194 10.67 -24.98 -13.35
C VAL A 194 9.93 -23.84 -12.65
N GLU A 195 10.58 -22.68 -12.46
CA GLU A 195 9.91 -21.51 -11.88
C GLU A 195 8.73 -21.03 -12.74
N TYR A 196 8.86 -21.00 -14.08
CA TYR A 196 7.74 -20.68 -14.96
C TYR A 196 6.60 -21.70 -14.90
N LYS A 197 6.90 -23.00 -14.76
CA LYS A 197 5.86 -24.03 -14.51
C LYS A 197 5.11 -23.76 -13.22
N GLN A 198 5.82 -23.45 -12.14
CA GLN A 198 5.19 -23.14 -10.85
C GLN A 198 4.33 -21.89 -10.93
N ILE A 199 4.76 -20.85 -11.66
CA ILE A 199 3.94 -19.65 -11.92
C ILE A 199 2.64 -20.03 -12.64
N TYR A 200 2.71 -20.90 -13.65
CA TYR A 200 1.54 -21.41 -14.34
C TYR A 200 0.62 -22.22 -13.41
N GLU A 201 1.15 -23.08 -12.54
CA GLU A 201 0.35 -23.85 -11.58
C GLU A 201 -0.40 -22.95 -10.59
N LEU A 202 0.24 -21.86 -10.16
CA LEU A 202 -0.36 -20.88 -9.24
C LEU A 202 -1.40 -19.99 -9.92
N ASN A 203 -1.18 -19.67 -11.20
CA ASN A 203 -2.09 -18.84 -11.98
C ASN A 203 -2.14 -19.29 -13.45
N PRO A 204 -2.96 -20.31 -13.76
CA PRO A 204 -3.05 -20.84 -15.11
C PRO A 204 -3.50 -19.81 -16.14
N GLY A 205 -4.18 -18.73 -15.72
CA GLY A 205 -4.64 -17.64 -16.59
C GLY A 205 -3.58 -16.57 -16.90
N LEU A 206 -2.36 -16.68 -16.36
CA LEU A 206 -1.30 -15.71 -16.62
C LEU A 206 -0.64 -15.93 -17.98
N SER A 207 -1.26 -15.43 -19.04
CA SER A 207 -0.86 -15.72 -20.43
C SER A 207 0.58 -15.34 -20.81
N MET A 208 1.20 -14.41 -20.07
CA MET A 208 2.60 -14.01 -20.32
C MET A 208 3.58 -15.19 -20.16
N VAL A 209 3.28 -16.15 -19.29
CA VAL A 209 4.16 -17.30 -19.02
C VAL A 209 4.15 -18.34 -20.14
N TYR A 210 3.10 -18.39 -20.96
CA TYR A 210 2.92 -19.45 -21.97
C TYR A 210 4.05 -19.45 -23.00
N ARG A 211 4.46 -18.26 -23.45
CA ARG A 211 5.59 -18.09 -24.36
C ARG A 211 6.89 -18.58 -23.74
N ASP A 212 7.09 -18.30 -22.45
CA ASP A 212 8.34 -18.64 -21.75
C ASP A 212 8.46 -20.15 -21.52
N LEU A 213 7.36 -20.81 -21.18
CA LEU A 213 7.28 -22.27 -21.12
C LEU A 213 7.63 -22.92 -22.46
N GLN A 214 7.02 -22.46 -23.55
CA GLN A 214 7.30 -23.00 -24.88
C GLN A 214 8.76 -22.74 -25.31
N ARG A 215 9.26 -21.52 -25.13
CA ARG A 215 10.63 -21.16 -25.52
C ARG A 215 11.66 -21.98 -24.76
N LEU A 216 11.51 -22.13 -23.44
CA LEU A 216 12.48 -22.86 -22.62
C LEU A 216 12.40 -24.37 -22.82
N ALA A 217 11.21 -24.96 -22.91
CA ALA A 217 11.07 -26.39 -23.24
C ALA A 217 11.79 -26.74 -24.55
N LYS A 218 11.64 -25.89 -25.57
CA LYS A 218 12.35 -26.02 -26.85
C LYS A 218 13.86 -25.86 -26.72
N GLN A 219 14.34 -24.88 -25.94
CA GLN A 219 15.77 -24.66 -25.70
C GLN A 219 16.43 -25.80 -24.91
N LEU A 220 15.68 -26.46 -24.04
CA LEU A 220 16.13 -27.62 -23.26
C LEU A 220 16.03 -28.94 -24.05
N GLY A 221 15.45 -28.93 -25.26
CA GLY A 221 15.23 -30.13 -26.06
C GLY A 221 14.06 -31.00 -25.58
N ASP A 222 13.27 -30.52 -24.62
CA ASP A 222 12.10 -31.22 -24.09
C ASP A 222 10.92 -31.10 -25.07
N THR A 223 10.95 -31.98 -26.07
CA THR A 223 9.98 -31.98 -27.18
C THR A 223 8.58 -32.37 -26.71
N GLU A 224 8.48 -33.22 -25.69
CA GLU A 224 7.20 -33.65 -25.13
C GLU A 224 6.49 -32.45 -24.47
N ASP A 225 7.16 -31.77 -23.54
CA ASP A 225 6.58 -30.60 -22.89
C ASP A 225 6.31 -29.46 -23.87
N TYR A 226 7.23 -29.22 -24.82
CA TYR A 226 7.01 -28.21 -25.86
C TYR A 226 5.71 -28.47 -26.65
N ASN A 227 5.50 -29.71 -27.08
CA ASN A 227 4.27 -30.10 -27.79
C ASN A 227 3.04 -30.01 -26.89
N ASN A 228 3.16 -30.37 -25.61
CA ASN A 228 2.09 -30.22 -24.62
C ASN A 228 1.67 -28.75 -24.46
N TRP A 229 2.63 -27.82 -24.37
CA TRP A 229 2.33 -26.40 -24.24
C TRP A 229 1.73 -25.80 -25.52
N ILE A 230 2.19 -26.21 -26.69
CA ILE A 230 1.58 -25.80 -27.97
C ILE A 230 0.16 -26.36 -28.09
N GLY A 231 -0.07 -27.61 -27.72
CA GLY A 231 -1.40 -28.21 -27.72
C GLY A 231 -2.39 -27.46 -26.82
N LYS A 232 -1.90 -26.93 -25.68
CA LYS A 232 -2.72 -26.17 -24.73
C LYS A 232 -3.01 -24.73 -25.17
N PHE A 233 -2.01 -24.01 -25.71
CA PHE A 233 -2.09 -22.55 -25.89
C PHE A 233 -1.93 -22.07 -27.34
N GLY A 234 -1.76 -23.00 -28.28
CA GLY A 234 -1.25 -22.70 -29.61
C GLY A 234 0.22 -22.25 -29.56
N LYS A 235 0.80 -21.97 -30.72
CA LYS A 235 2.19 -21.50 -30.81
C LYS A 235 2.31 -20.05 -30.34
N GLN A 236 2.99 -19.82 -29.23
CA GLN A 236 3.21 -18.52 -28.59
C GLN A 236 4.70 -18.11 -28.56
N ASP A 237 5.62 -19.02 -28.88
CA ASP A 237 7.08 -18.84 -28.86
C ASP A 237 7.67 -18.04 -30.03
N THR A 238 6.83 -17.45 -30.89
CA THR A 238 7.30 -16.73 -32.07
C THR A 238 7.88 -15.38 -31.68
N ILE A 239 9.20 -15.24 -31.80
CA ILE A 239 9.95 -14.01 -31.53
C ILE A 239 10.74 -13.58 -32.78
N PRO A 240 11.07 -12.28 -32.94
CA PRO A 240 11.89 -11.82 -34.06
C PRO A 240 13.26 -12.52 -34.10
N ASN A 241 13.81 -12.70 -35.31
CA ASN A 241 15.16 -13.25 -35.47
C ASN A 241 16.18 -12.35 -34.76
N ASN A 242 17.12 -12.95 -34.03
CA ASN A 242 18.15 -12.23 -33.26
C ASN A 242 17.56 -11.19 -32.30
N ALA A 243 16.32 -11.38 -31.83
CA ALA A 243 15.69 -10.43 -30.92
C ALA A 243 16.54 -10.21 -29.67
N GLY A 244 16.58 -8.95 -29.23
CA GLY A 244 16.83 -8.66 -27.82
C GLY A 244 15.51 -8.59 -27.06
N GLU A 245 15.62 -8.41 -25.76
CA GLU A 245 14.47 -8.44 -24.86
C GLU A 245 14.42 -7.17 -24.01
N LEU A 246 13.27 -6.51 -23.97
CA LEU A 246 12.96 -5.41 -23.08
C LEU A 246 12.08 -5.90 -21.94
N ILE A 247 12.58 -5.77 -20.71
CA ILE A 247 11.86 -6.08 -19.48
C ILE A 247 11.59 -4.77 -18.75
N VAL A 248 10.31 -4.45 -18.56
CA VAL A 248 9.87 -3.27 -17.83
C VAL A 248 9.25 -3.72 -16.51
N ILE A 249 9.97 -3.47 -15.41
CA ILE A 249 9.51 -3.64 -14.04
C ILE A 249 8.77 -2.37 -13.64
N VAL A 250 7.53 -2.50 -13.20
CA VAL A 250 6.65 -1.36 -12.91
C VAL A 250 6.25 -1.39 -11.45
N GLN A 251 6.51 -0.30 -10.74
CA GLN A 251 6.11 -0.04 -9.37
C GLN A 251 4.97 0.97 -9.37
N ASN A 252 3.74 0.49 -9.23
CA ASN A 252 2.56 1.29 -9.51
C ASN A 252 1.91 1.81 -8.22
N GLY A 253 1.56 3.10 -8.19
CA GLY A 253 0.68 3.68 -7.18
C GLY A 253 1.30 3.88 -5.80
N LYS A 254 0.43 3.91 -4.78
CA LYS A 254 0.79 4.10 -3.37
C LYS A 254 0.36 2.88 -2.56
N GLY A 255 1.30 2.28 -1.82
CA GLY A 255 1.03 1.16 -0.92
C GLY A 255 0.03 1.51 0.18
N ALA A 256 -0.49 0.52 0.88
CA ALA A 256 -1.31 0.78 2.07
C ALA A 256 -0.45 1.35 3.21
N ILE A 257 -1.04 2.18 4.07
CA ILE A 257 -0.39 2.66 5.31
C ILE A 257 -1.25 2.31 6.52
N LYS A 258 -0.61 2.19 7.68
CA LYS A 258 -1.32 1.99 8.93
C LYS A 258 -2.08 3.24 9.33
N GLN A 259 -3.29 3.06 9.82
CA GLN A 259 -4.13 4.07 10.42
C GLN A 259 -4.77 3.53 11.70
N SER A 260 -5.13 4.44 12.60
CA SER A 260 -5.90 4.09 13.80
C SER A 260 -7.27 3.52 13.41
N ARG A 261 -7.73 2.51 14.15
CA ARG A 261 -9.12 2.02 14.09
C ARG A 261 -10.09 2.94 14.84
N GLY A 262 -9.57 3.96 15.53
CA GLY A 262 -10.33 4.89 16.34
C GLY A 262 -10.40 4.49 17.81
N PRO A 263 -11.37 5.02 18.57
CA PRO A 263 -11.50 4.76 20.00
C PRO A 263 -11.68 3.27 20.29
N LEU A 264 -10.96 2.77 21.30
CA LEU A 264 -10.93 1.34 21.68
C LEU A 264 -12.33 0.78 21.91
N LEU A 265 -13.16 1.52 22.65
CA LEU A 265 -14.49 1.06 23.06
C LEU A 265 -15.57 1.23 21.98
N SER A 266 -15.26 1.87 20.85
CA SER A 266 -16.14 1.94 19.68
C SER A 266 -16.14 0.63 18.89
N ASP A 267 -15.07 -0.18 19.00
CA ASP A 267 -15.05 -1.54 18.48
C ASP A 267 -15.89 -2.46 19.38
N LYS A 268 -17.02 -2.93 18.85
CA LYS A 268 -17.97 -3.76 19.59
C LYS A 268 -17.36 -5.07 20.07
N ALA A 269 -16.53 -5.72 19.25
CA ALA A 269 -15.92 -7.01 19.58
C ALA A 269 -14.87 -6.81 20.68
N MET A 270 -14.00 -5.80 20.51
CA MET A 270 -12.99 -5.45 21.52
C MET A 270 -13.62 -5.10 22.86
N LYS A 271 -14.64 -4.22 22.86
CA LYS A 271 -15.37 -3.82 24.07
C LYS A 271 -16.02 -5.02 24.76
N ALA A 272 -16.71 -5.87 24.01
CA ALA A 272 -17.36 -7.05 24.56
C ALA A 272 -16.34 -8.00 25.20
N THR A 273 -15.21 -8.26 24.54
CA THR A 273 -14.17 -9.14 25.08
C THR A 273 -13.52 -8.56 26.33
N ILE A 274 -13.20 -7.26 26.36
CA ILE A 274 -12.69 -6.60 27.57
C ILE A 274 -13.66 -6.78 28.74
N GLN A 275 -14.96 -6.58 28.50
CA GLN A 275 -15.99 -6.73 29.52
C GLN A 275 -16.09 -8.18 30.02
N VAL A 276 -16.08 -9.16 29.12
CA VAL A 276 -16.07 -10.59 29.47
C VAL A 276 -14.84 -10.93 30.30
N THR A 277 -13.65 -10.45 29.91
CA THR A 277 -12.42 -10.67 30.69
C THR A 277 -12.55 -10.08 32.09
N LEU A 278 -12.99 -8.82 32.21
CA LEU A 278 -13.14 -8.16 33.52
C LEU A 278 -14.14 -8.88 34.42
N ASN A 279 -15.26 -9.37 33.88
CA ASN A 279 -16.24 -10.12 34.64
C ASN A 279 -15.70 -11.47 35.17
N GLY A 280 -14.71 -12.05 34.47
CA GLY A 280 -14.04 -13.28 34.90
C GLY A 280 -12.88 -13.06 35.89
N MET A 281 -12.49 -11.81 36.17
CA MET A 281 -11.39 -11.48 37.08
C MET A 281 -11.87 -11.27 38.52
N SER A 282 -11.05 -11.64 39.49
CA SER A 282 -11.20 -11.16 40.86
C SER A 282 -10.61 -9.76 40.97
N LEU A 283 -11.47 -8.74 41.05
CA LEU A 283 -11.06 -7.33 41.10
C LEU A 283 -10.75 -6.88 42.53
N ALA A 284 -9.78 -5.98 42.68
CA ALA A 284 -9.47 -5.38 43.98
C ALA A 284 -10.66 -4.58 44.52
N GLU A 285 -10.73 -4.44 45.85
CA GLU A 285 -11.77 -3.66 46.51
C GLU A 285 -11.86 -2.23 45.95
N GLY A 286 -13.07 -1.77 45.60
CA GLY A 286 -13.32 -0.47 45.00
C GLY A 286 -13.13 -0.41 43.47
N VAL A 287 -12.62 -1.47 42.83
CA VAL A 287 -12.52 -1.55 41.35
C VAL A 287 -13.78 -2.17 40.78
N THR A 288 -14.44 -1.45 39.86
CA THR A 288 -15.64 -1.94 39.15
C THR A 288 -15.39 -2.03 37.66
N VAL A 289 -16.10 -2.92 36.97
CA VAL A 289 -16.06 -3.04 35.50
C VAL A 289 -16.40 -1.70 34.84
N ALA A 290 -17.42 -1.00 35.35
CA ALA A 290 -17.80 0.33 34.87
C ALA A 290 -16.67 1.37 35.07
N GLY A 291 -15.99 1.33 36.22
CA GLY A 291 -14.84 2.20 36.50
C GLY A 291 -13.66 1.93 35.57
N VAL A 292 -13.39 0.66 35.25
CA VAL A 292 -12.34 0.27 34.28
C VAL A 292 -12.70 0.71 32.86
N LEU A 293 -13.94 0.49 32.42
CA LEU A 293 -14.40 0.95 31.10
C LEU A 293 -14.37 2.47 30.99
N LEU A 294 -14.72 3.21 32.05
CA LEU A 294 -14.60 4.66 32.09
C LEU A 294 -13.14 5.11 31.94
N ALA A 295 -12.21 4.44 32.61
CA ALA A 295 -10.77 4.74 32.51
C ALA A 295 -10.20 4.51 31.10
N LEU A 296 -10.83 3.64 30.31
CA LEU A 296 -10.49 3.35 28.91
C LEU A 296 -11.17 4.28 27.89
N HIS A 297 -11.99 5.24 28.31
CA HIS A 297 -12.79 6.07 27.39
C HIS A 297 -11.95 6.79 26.32
N ASN A 298 -10.75 7.25 26.69
CA ASN A 298 -9.83 7.97 25.79
C ASN A 298 -8.76 7.07 25.16
N ALA A 299 -8.79 5.75 25.40
CA ALA A 299 -7.86 4.83 24.78
C ALA A 299 -8.21 4.62 23.30
N GLU A 300 -7.19 4.53 22.44
CA GLU A 300 -7.36 4.11 21.06
C GLU A 300 -7.21 2.59 20.94
N ASN A 301 -7.78 2.00 19.90
CA ASN A 301 -7.54 0.60 19.61
C ASN A 301 -6.04 0.40 19.28
N PRO A 302 -5.29 -0.38 20.07
CA PRO A 302 -3.85 -0.53 19.87
C PRO A 302 -3.51 -1.38 18.65
N ILE A 303 -4.50 -2.07 18.04
CA ILE A 303 -4.28 -2.79 16.80
C ILE A 303 -4.63 -1.86 15.62
N PRO A 304 -3.66 -1.45 14.79
CA PRO A 304 -3.91 -0.60 13.64
C PRO A 304 -4.70 -1.34 12.56
N LYS A 305 -5.05 -0.62 11.48
CA LYS A 305 -5.48 -1.20 10.20
C LYS A 305 -4.66 -0.62 9.06
N PHE A 306 -4.37 -1.42 8.04
CA PHE A 306 -3.84 -0.90 6.78
C PHE A 306 -4.96 -0.29 5.94
N VAL A 307 -4.72 0.87 5.36
CA VAL A 307 -5.66 1.59 4.50
C VAL A 307 -5.01 1.85 3.15
N LYS A 308 -5.66 1.39 2.09
CA LYS A 308 -5.24 1.64 0.71
C LYS A 308 -5.33 3.14 0.41
N ARG A 309 -4.29 3.71 -0.21
CA ARG A 309 -4.21 5.14 -0.54
C ARG A 309 -4.75 5.49 -1.94
N GLY A 310 -5.23 4.49 -2.67
CA GLY A 310 -5.80 4.63 -4.02
C GLY A 310 -4.73 4.82 -5.09
N ASN A 311 -5.07 4.38 -6.30
CA ASN A 311 -4.25 4.52 -7.49
C ASN A 311 -5.17 4.70 -8.69
N ASN A 312 -4.76 5.56 -9.61
CA ASN A 312 -5.54 5.87 -10.79
C ASN A 312 -4.98 5.18 -12.04
N ILE A 313 -3.80 4.56 -11.96
CA ILE A 313 -3.19 3.84 -13.07
C ILE A 313 -3.46 2.35 -12.91
N ASN A 314 -4.08 1.76 -13.93
CA ASN A 314 -4.35 0.33 -14.00
C ASN A 314 -3.13 -0.42 -14.57
N TYR A 315 -2.67 -0.02 -15.75
CA TYR A 315 -1.51 -0.63 -16.41
C TYR A 315 -0.75 0.36 -17.28
N LEU A 316 0.40 -0.08 -17.76
CA LEU A 316 1.28 0.63 -18.66
C LEU A 316 1.21 -0.02 -20.05
N ILE A 317 1.08 0.78 -21.11
CA ILE A 317 1.36 0.34 -22.48
C ILE A 317 2.77 0.77 -22.84
N VAL A 318 3.53 -0.15 -23.44
CA VAL A 318 4.86 0.11 -23.99
C VAL A 318 4.74 0.25 -25.49
N ASN A 319 5.09 1.42 -26.00
CA ASN A 319 5.11 1.74 -27.41
C ASN A 319 6.57 1.90 -27.86
N ALA A 320 6.94 1.27 -28.97
CA ALA A 320 8.26 1.36 -29.58
C ALA A 320 8.13 1.98 -30.98
N ASN A 321 8.76 3.15 -31.19
CA ASN A 321 8.74 3.88 -32.46
C ASN A 321 7.33 4.10 -33.06
N GLY A 322 6.34 4.37 -32.22
CA GLY A 322 4.97 4.64 -32.64
C GLY A 322 4.03 3.42 -32.60
N GLN A 323 4.55 2.20 -32.45
CA GLN A 323 3.74 0.98 -32.36
C GLN A 323 3.60 0.48 -30.93
N ASP A 324 2.39 0.14 -30.49
CA ASP A 324 2.17 -0.52 -29.19
C ASP A 324 2.67 -1.97 -29.27
N VAL A 325 3.69 -2.30 -28.45
CA VAL A 325 4.41 -3.58 -28.50
C VAL A 325 4.22 -4.43 -27.25
N GLY A 326 3.66 -3.88 -26.19
CA GLY A 326 3.37 -4.63 -24.98
C GLY A 326 2.53 -3.85 -23.96
N ARG A 327 2.04 -4.57 -22.95
CA ARG A 327 1.42 -3.98 -21.77
C ARG A 327 1.97 -4.63 -20.50
N SER A 328 2.00 -3.87 -19.41
CA SER A 328 2.32 -4.43 -18.10
C SER A 328 1.18 -5.30 -17.56
N ILE A 329 1.55 -6.32 -16.80
CA ILE A 329 0.62 -7.22 -16.11
C ILE A 329 0.95 -7.20 -14.63
N MET A 330 -0.07 -7.00 -13.79
CA MET A 330 0.10 -7.03 -12.34
C MET A 330 0.45 -8.45 -11.87
N LEU A 331 1.57 -8.57 -11.18
CA LEU A 331 2.07 -9.84 -10.63
C LEU A 331 1.97 -9.89 -9.10
N GLU A 332 2.02 -8.74 -8.42
CA GLU A 332 1.91 -8.69 -6.95
C GLU A 332 1.12 -7.46 -6.51
N ASP A 333 0.13 -7.64 -5.62
CA ASP A 333 -0.69 -6.56 -5.03
C ASP A 333 -0.27 -6.36 -3.56
N VAL A 334 0.74 -5.52 -3.38
CA VAL A 334 1.37 -5.22 -2.08
C VAL A 334 0.35 -4.62 -1.11
N ALA A 335 -0.51 -3.71 -1.59
CA ALA A 335 -1.50 -3.05 -0.75
C ALA A 335 -2.55 -4.02 -0.24
N SER A 336 -3.01 -4.97 -1.07
CA SER A 336 -3.91 -6.04 -0.62
C SER A 336 -3.22 -7.00 0.35
N THR A 337 -1.95 -7.36 0.09
CA THR A 337 -1.17 -8.21 0.99
C THR A 337 -1.04 -7.58 2.39
N ALA A 338 -0.71 -6.29 2.47
CA ALA A 338 -0.61 -5.57 3.74
C ALA A 338 -1.94 -5.57 4.53
N VAL A 339 -3.06 -5.28 3.85
CA VAL A 339 -4.39 -5.29 4.48
C VAL A 339 -4.75 -6.70 4.97
N LYS A 340 -4.60 -7.70 4.11
CA LYS A 340 -4.97 -9.08 4.43
C LYS A 340 -4.17 -9.61 5.62
N THR A 341 -2.85 -9.41 5.63
CA THR A 341 -1.98 -9.90 6.70
C THR A 341 -2.43 -9.38 8.07
N LEU A 342 -2.74 -8.08 8.18
CA LEU A 342 -3.13 -7.49 9.46
C LEU A 342 -4.57 -7.82 9.87
N GLU A 343 -5.50 -7.95 8.92
CA GLU A 343 -6.88 -8.36 9.24
C GLU A 343 -6.97 -9.84 9.64
N ASP A 344 -6.20 -10.73 8.98
CA ASP A 344 -6.09 -12.15 9.37
C ASP A 344 -5.48 -12.27 10.79
N ASP A 345 -4.51 -11.43 11.12
CA ASP A 345 -3.93 -11.37 12.46
C ASP A 345 -4.89 -10.80 13.49
N TYR A 346 -5.71 -9.79 13.15
CA TYR A 346 -6.68 -9.18 14.05
C TYR A 346 -7.56 -10.25 14.72
N GLY A 347 -8.14 -11.16 13.93
CA GLY A 347 -8.99 -12.24 14.42
C GLY A 347 -8.27 -13.20 15.38
N ARG A 348 -6.95 -13.35 15.24
CA ARG A 348 -6.12 -14.24 16.08
C ARG A 348 -5.66 -13.57 17.37
N ILE A 349 -5.40 -12.26 17.36
CA ILE A 349 -4.74 -11.57 18.49
C ILE A 349 -5.68 -10.70 19.33
N TYR A 350 -6.84 -10.28 18.81
CA TYR A 350 -7.70 -9.29 19.50
C TYR A 350 -8.12 -9.73 20.90
N ALA A 351 -8.39 -11.03 21.11
CA ALA A 351 -8.78 -11.54 22.41
C ALA A 351 -7.65 -11.46 23.45
N LYS A 352 -6.41 -11.75 23.04
CA LYS A 352 -5.22 -11.63 23.89
C LYS A 352 -4.94 -10.17 24.23
N VAL A 353 -5.06 -9.29 23.24
CA VAL A 353 -4.88 -7.83 23.41
C VAL A 353 -5.95 -7.28 24.36
N ALA A 354 -7.22 -7.62 24.15
CA ALA A 354 -8.33 -7.24 25.04
C ALA A 354 -8.06 -7.67 26.49
N ALA A 355 -7.61 -8.90 26.70
CA ALA A 355 -7.30 -9.40 28.04
C ALA A 355 -6.16 -8.61 28.70
N GLY A 356 -5.09 -8.31 27.94
CA GLY A 356 -3.99 -7.49 28.42
C GLY A 356 -4.40 -6.06 28.78
N ILE A 357 -5.27 -5.45 27.96
CA ILE A 357 -5.83 -4.13 28.25
C ILE A 357 -6.67 -4.18 29.53
N ALA A 358 -7.53 -5.19 29.68
CA ALA A 358 -8.37 -5.37 30.86
C ALA A 358 -7.53 -5.44 32.14
N VAL A 359 -6.46 -6.25 32.14
CA VAL A 359 -5.52 -6.38 33.26
C VAL A 359 -4.83 -5.05 33.56
N LYS A 360 -4.28 -4.38 32.54
CA LYS A 360 -3.57 -3.09 32.70
C LYS A 360 -4.50 -2.01 33.24
N ALA A 361 -5.71 -1.93 32.74
CA ALA A 361 -6.70 -0.94 33.14
C ALA A 361 -7.24 -1.20 34.55
N ALA A 362 -7.51 -2.46 34.92
CA ALA A 362 -7.91 -2.83 36.28
C ALA A 362 -6.82 -2.46 37.30
N ALA A 363 -5.55 -2.75 37.00
CA ALA A 363 -4.42 -2.37 37.85
C ALA A 363 -4.28 -0.85 37.98
N ALA A 364 -4.43 -0.09 36.88
CA ALA A 364 -4.37 1.37 36.92
C ALA A 364 -5.49 1.99 37.77
N VAL A 365 -6.72 1.45 37.69
CA VAL A 365 -7.85 1.89 38.53
C VAL A 365 -7.61 1.52 39.99
N ALA A 366 -7.13 0.31 40.29
CA ALA A 366 -6.79 -0.12 41.65
C ALA A 366 -5.74 0.79 42.29
N ALA A 367 -4.67 1.13 41.57
CA ALA A 367 -3.64 2.03 42.04
C ALA A 367 -4.19 3.44 42.31
N GLY A 368 -5.06 3.96 41.44
CA GLY A 368 -5.74 5.24 41.66
C GLY A 368 -6.63 5.24 42.90
N TYR A 369 -7.36 4.14 43.15
CA TYR A 369 -8.19 3.98 44.34
C TYR A 369 -7.37 3.88 45.63
N ALA A 370 -6.32 3.06 45.63
CA ALA A 370 -5.41 2.93 46.78
C ALA A 370 -4.75 4.27 47.13
N ALA A 371 -4.29 5.02 46.12
CA ALA A 371 -3.70 6.33 46.32
C ALA A 371 -4.72 7.35 46.87
N LYS A 372 -5.98 7.28 46.43
CA LYS A 372 -7.08 8.09 46.99
C LYS A 372 -7.33 7.75 48.47
N LYS A 373 -7.38 6.46 48.83
CA LYS A 373 -7.59 6.02 50.22
C LYS A 373 -6.46 6.49 51.14
N LEU A 374 -5.20 6.37 50.71
CA LEU A 374 -4.03 6.91 51.43
C LEU A 374 -4.10 8.44 51.59
N ALA A 375 -4.57 9.16 50.57
CA ALA A 375 -4.77 10.61 50.64
C ALA A 375 -5.89 11.00 51.63
N GLU A 376 -6.96 10.22 51.71
CA GLU A 376 -8.05 10.42 52.67
C GLU A 376 -7.65 10.06 54.11
N GLU A 377 -6.82 9.03 54.30
CA GLU A 377 -6.25 8.64 55.60
C GLU A 377 -5.21 9.66 56.09
N SER A 378 -4.36 10.18 55.20
CA SER A 378 -3.37 11.22 55.56
C SER A 378 -3.98 12.58 55.88
N LYS A 379 -5.15 12.93 55.31
CA LYS A 379 -5.93 14.12 55.73
C LYS A 379 -6.38 14.07 57.19
N LYS A 380 -6.43 12.89 57.83
CA LYS A 380 -6.76 12.73 59.25
C LYS A 380 -5.55 12.88 60.18
N MET A 381 -4.32 12.89 59.66
CA MET A 381 -3.09 13.19 60.41
C MET A 381 -2.70 14.66 60.20
N GLY A 382 -2.99 15.50 61.19
CA GLY A 382 -2.64 16.93 61.15
C GLY A 382 -1.12 17.19 61.16
N GLY A 383 -0.70 18.24 60.44
CA GLY A 383 0.62 18.87 60.54
C GLY A 383 1.76 18.15 59.80
N TYR A 384 2.33 18.83 58.80
CA TYR A 384 3.55 18.46 58.04
C TYR A 384 3.56 17.19 57.16
N ALA A 385 2.60 16.27 57.27
CA ALA A 385 2.39 15.22 56.26
C ALA A 385 1.56 15.68 55.04
N GLY A 386 0.92 16.86 55.13
CA GLY A 386 0.03 17.42 54.10
C GLY A 386 0.73 17.91 52.82
N LEU A 387 2.06 18.00 52.79
CA LEU A 387 2.81 18.41 51.58
C LEU A 387 3.06 17.27 50.58
N ILE A 388 2.78 16.02 50.95
CA ILE A 388 2.82 14.88 50.02
C ILE A 388 1.42 14.59 49.42
N GLY A 389 0.36 15.22 49.95
CA GLY A 389 -1.03 14.89 49.64
C GLY A 389 -1.71 15.65 48.50
N THR A 390 -1.06 16.62 47.84
CA THR A 390 -1.72 17.53 46.87
C THR A 390 -1.45 17.26 45.38
N VAL A 391 -1.32 16.00 44.96
CA VAL A 391 -1.34 15.67 43.50
C VAL A 391 -2.24 14.47 43.17
N VAL A 392 -3.05 13.95 44.09
CA VAL A 392 -3.78 12.69 43.85
C VAL A 392 -5.30 12.88 43.93
N GLY A 393 -5.81 13.59 42.95
CA GLY A 393 -7.24 13.61 42.62
C GLY A 393 -7.38 13.63 41.11
N THR A 394 -7.96 12.58 40.53
CA THR A 394 -8.40 12.42 39.12
C THR A 394 -7.39 12.12 38.01
N GLY A 395 -6.07 12.32 38.16
CA GLY A 395 -5.14 12.28 37.01
C GLY A 395 -4.22 11.07 36.81
N VAL A 396 -3.73 10.43 37.88
CA VAL A 396 -2.49 9.61 37.79
C VAL A 396 -2.69 8.23 37.12
N GLY A 397 -3.83 7.56 37.35
CA GLY A 397 -4.12 6.25 36.73
C GLY A 397 -4.63 6.34 35.29
N VAL A 398 -5.40 7.38 34.97
CA VAL A 398 -6.03 7.57 33.64
C VAL A 398 -5.00 8.05 32.60
N GLY A 399 -3.99 8.84 33.02
CA GLY A 399 -2.89 9.25 32.16
C GLY A 399 -2.09 8.08 31.56
N LEU A 400 -1.93 6.98 32.30
CA LEU A 400 -1.24 5.77 31.82
C LEU A 400 -2.00 5.03 30.71
N LEU A 401 -3.34 5.10 30.72
CA LEU A 401 -4.18 4.45 29.71
C LEU A 401 -4.33 5.29 28.45
N SER A 402 -4.10 6.61 28.52
CA SER A 402 -4.00 7.48 27.35
C SER A 402 -2.81 7.15 26.41
N GLN A 403 -1.88 6.30 26.90
CA GLN A 403 -0.76 5.78 26.13
C GLN A 403 -1.11 4.51 25.33
N ILE A 404 -2.33 3.96 25.49
CA ILE A 404 -2.82 2.86 24.64
C ILE A 404 -3.17 3.47 23.29
N LYS A 405 -2.21 3.41 22.36
CA LYS A 405 -2.31 3.90 20.99
C LYS A 405 -1.68 2.88 20.05
N PRO A 406 -2.19 2.78 18.80
CA PRO A 406 -1.61 1.87 17.82
C PRO A 406 -0.23 2.34 17.37
N ASP A 407 0.64 1.38 17.03
CA ASP A 407 1.84 1.69 16.24
C ASP A 407 1.44 1.95 14.79
N LEU A 408 1.66 3.19 14.33
CA LEU A 408 1.36 3.60 12.97
C LEU A 408 2.58 3.55 12.04
N ARG A 409 3.75 3.19 12.57
CA ARG A 409 4.96 3.00 11.76
C ARG A 409 4.73 1.88 10.75
N CYS A 410 5.00 2.18 9.49
CA CYS A 410 4.98 1.26 8.35
C CYS A 410 5.80 1.87 7.21
N TRP A 411 6.10 1.10 6.16
CA TRP A 411 6.84 1.60 5.00
C TRP A 411 5.93 2.38 4.02
N HIS A 412 6.01 3.71 4.07
CA HIS A 412 5.14 4.65 3.35
C HIS A 412 5.41 4.75 1.84
N THR A 413 6.62 4.48 1.36
CA THR A 413 6.96 4.65 -0.07
C THR A 413 6.72 3.43 -0.95
N LEU A 414 6.28 2.30 -0.38
CA LEU A 414 5.94 1.11 -1.15
C LEU A 414 4.91 1.41 -2.27
N PRO A 415 4.96 0.70 -3.41
CA PRO A 415 3.92 0.79 -4.43
C PRO A 415 2.66 0.07 -3.96
N GLU A 416 1.54 0.36 -4.62
CA GLU A 416 0.31 -0.43 -4.46
C GLU A 416 0.53 -1.85 -5.00
N ASN A 417 1.12 -1.95 -6.19
CA ASN A 417 1.34 -3.23 -6.86
C ASN A 417 2.60 -3.20 -7.73
N PHE A 418 3.13 -4.38 -8.00
CA PHE A 418 4.19 -4.62 -8.98
C PHE A 418 3.60 -5.20 -10.25
N GLN A 419 4.08 -4.70 -11.38
CA GLN A 419 3.70 -5.18 -12.71
C GLN A 419 4.95 -5.42 -13.56
N LEU A 420 4.80 -6.25 -14.59
CA LEU A 420 5.88 -6.59 -15.51
C LEU A 420 5.39 -6.51 -16.96
N SER A 421 6.22 -5.99 -17.87
CA SER A 421 6.04 -6.12 -19.32
C SER A 421 7.30 -6.73 -19.93
N ARG A 422 7.15 -7.78 -20.73
CA ARG A 422 8.26 -8.53 -21.36
C ARG A 422 8.08 -8.58 -22.87
N ILE A 423 8.95 -7.89 -23.60
CA ILE A 423 8.80 -7.57 -25.02
C ILE A 423 10.06 -8.00 -25.78
N PHE A 424 9.91 -8.70 -26.89
CA PHE A 424 11.01 -9.10 -27.76
C PHE A 424 11.06 -8.17 -28.98
N LEU A 425 12.20 -7.53 -29.22
CA LEU A 425 12.37 -6.54 -30.28
C LEU A 425 13.60 -6.90 -31.14
N PRO A 426 13.57 -6.64 -32.46
CA PRO A 426 14.77 -6.67 -33.28
C PRO A 426 15.87 -5.76 -32.71
N PRO A 427 17.17 -6.07 -32.92
CA PRO A 427 18.25 -5.18 -32.52
C PRO A 427 18.10 -3.80 -33.17
N GLY A 428 18.34 -2.74 -32.39
CA GLY A 428 18.19 -1.36 -32.86
C GLY A 428 18.03 -0.35 -31.74
N LYS A 429 18.04 0.93 -32.11
CA LYS A 429 17.71 2.05 -31.21
C LYS A 429 16.22 2.35 -31.29
N TYR A 430 15.59 2.47 -30.13
CA TYR A 430 14.16 2.73 -30.02
C TYR A 430 13.91 3.94 -29.14
N THR A 431 12.94 4.76 -29.54
CA THR A 431 12.26 5.66 -28.61
C THR A 431 11.06 4.90 -28.04
N ILE A 432 11.15 4.57 -26.76
CA ILE A 432 10.09 3.91 -26.02
C ILE A 432 9.18 4.98 -25.42
N THR A 433 7.90 4.91 -25.74
CA THR A 433 6.85 5.73 -25.12
C THR A 433 6.03 4.86 -24.16
N PHE A 434 6.09 5.20 -22.90
CA PHE A 434 5.29 4.63 -21.83
C PHE A 434 3.97 5.38 -21.73
N LYS A 435 2.85 4.73 -22.03
CA LYS A 435 1.50 5.31 -21.88
C LYS A 435 0.86 4.76 -20.62
N PHE A 436 0.59 5.62 -19.65
CA PHE A 436 -0.05 5.23 -18.40
C PHE A 436 -1.57 5.20 -18.59
N VAL A 437 -2.19 4.05 -18.34
CA VAL A 437 -3.61 3.84 -18.61
C VAL A 437 -4.38 3.70 -17.31
N ASP A 438 -5.46 4.46 -17.16
CA ASP A 438 -6.33 4.37 -15.99
C ASP A 438 -7.29 3.17 -16.03
N TYR A 439 -8.06 3.00 -14.96
CA TYR A 439 -9.10 1.95 -14.88
C TYR A 439 -10.26 2.15 -15.86
N SER A 440 -10.35 3.30 -16.53
CA SER A 440 -11.33 3.59 -17.58
C SER A 440 -10.77 3.37 -18.99
N GLY A 441 -9.49 2.99 -19.12
CA GLY A 441 -8.82 2.80 -20.41
C GLY A 441 -8.25 4.08 -21.03
N ASN A 442 -8.29 5.22 -20.33
CA ASN A 442 -7.74 6.47 -20.84
C ASN A 442 -6.22 6.52 -20.63
N ILE A 443 -5.51 7.05 -21.61
CA ILE A 443 -4.10 7.41 -21.43
C ILE A 443 -4.06 8.71 -20.63
N VAL A 444 -3.54 8.64 -19.40
CA VAL A 444 -3.55 9.77 -18.48
C VAL A 444 -2.23 10.54 -18.43
N SER A 445 -1.15 9.91 -18.89
CA SER A 445 0.17 10.53 -19.04
C SER A 445 1.05 9.67 -19.94
N THR A 446 2.09 10.27 -20.51
CA THR A 446 3.11 9.59 -21.29
C THR A 446 4.51 9.97 -20.85
N GLN A 447 5.44 9.02 -20.89
CA GLN A 447 6.88 9.26 -20.65
C GLN A 447 7.70 8.61 -21.75
N ASN A 448 8.76 9.29 -22.19
CA ASN A 448 9.61 8.80 -23.26
C ASN A 448 11.01 8.46 -22.73
N GLU A 449 11.62 7.43 -23.29
CA GLU A 449 13.00 7.05 -23.01
C GLU A 449 13.63 6.42 -24.25
N THR A 450 14.91 6.66 -24.46
CA THR A 450 15.66 6.04 -25.57
C THR A 450 16.44 4.86 -25.05
N ILE A 451 16.31 3.71 -25.72
CA ILE A 451 17.07 2.50 -25.39
C ILE A 451 17.73 1.90 -26.64
N GLU A 452 18.75 1.07 -26.40
CA GLU A 452 19.38 0.25 -27.42
C GLU A 452 19.11 -1.22 -27.12
N ILE A 453 18.48 -1.92 -28.07
CA ILE A 453 18.26 -3.36 -28.02
C ILE A 453 19.40 -4.04 -28.79
N LYS A 454 20.05 -5.02 -28.16
CA LYS A 454 21.13 -5.83 -28.75
C LYS A 454 20.68 -7.29 -28.89
N SER A 455 21.20 -7.96 -29.91
CA SER A 455 20.87 -9.36 -30.19
C SER A 455 21.12 -10.26 -28.99
N GLY A 456 20.10 -11.02 -28.58
CA GLY A 456 20.19 -11.97 -27.47
C GLY A 456 20.44 -11.34 -26.10
N LYS A 457 20.38 -10.01 -25.96
CA LYS A 457 20.58 -9.31 -24.70
C LYS A 457 19.27 -8.83 -24.12
N LYS A 458 19.18 -8.88 -22.80
CA LYS A 458 18.06 -8.36 -22.00
C LYS A 458 18.37 -6.94 -21.54
N VAL A 459 17.40 -6.06 -21.65
CA VAL A 459 17.45 -4.64 -21.23
C VAL A 459 16.38 -4.44 -20.18
N PHE A 460 16.78 -3.95 -19.00
CA PHE A 460 15.87 -3.72 -17.88
C PHE A 460 15.55 -2.24 -17.74
N LEU A 461 14.28 -1.95 -17.52
CA LEU A 461 13.81 -0.63 -17.08
C LEU A 461 12.97 -0.81 -15.81
N ASN A 462 13.27 -0.02 -14.78
CA ASN A 462 12.51 0.01 -13.54
C ASN A 462 11.74 1.33 -13.46
N LYS A 463 10.41 1.27 -13.51
CA LYS A 463 9.53 2.44 -13.60
C LYS A 463 8.68 2.60 -12.35
N ARG A 464 8.91 3.70 -11.63
CA ARG A 464 7.98 4.16 -10.59
C ARG A 464 6.88 5.01 -11.21
N ILE A 465 5.64 4.58 -11.00
CA ILE A 465 4.45 5.31 -11.43
C ILE A 465 3.77 5.90 -10.20
N LEU A 466 3.62 7.21 -10.19
CA LEU A 466 2.97 7.93 -9.11
C LEU A 466 1.64 8.52 -9.58
N PRO A 467 0.61 8.55 -8.71
CA PRO A 467 -0.61 9.29 -9.01
C PRO A 467 -0.26 10.77 -9.22
N THR A 468 -0.59 11.33 -10.38
CA THR A 468 -0.28 12.73 -10.71
C THR A 468 -1.12 13.71 -9.88
N LYS A 469 -0.46 14.78 -9.42
CA LYS A 469 -1.09 15.90 -8.71
C LYS A 469 -2.09 16.58 -9.67
N GLY A 470 -3.35 16.70 -9.25
CA GLY A 470 -4.43 17.25 -10.09
C GLY A 470 -5.41 16.20 -10.64
N MET A 471 -5.10 14.90 -10.55
CA MET A 471 -6.12 13.86 -10.67
C MET A 471 -6.84 13.73 -9.33
N SER A 472 -7.83 14.59 -9.14
CA SER A 472 -8.83 14.42 -8.09
C SER A 472 -9.34 12.96 -8.09
N ARG A 473 -9.72 12.47 -6.91
CA ARG A 473 -10.54 11.27 -6.76
C ARG A 473 -11.78 11.46 -7.64
N PHE A 474 -11.72 11.01 -8.90
CA PHE A 474 -12.74 11.34 -9.89
C PHE A 474 -14.03 10.62 -9.48
N SER A 475 -14.93 11.37 -8.86
CA SER A 475 -16.35 11.27 -9.16
C SER A 475 -16.45 11.32 -10.68
N ILE A 476 -16.82 10.22 -11.32
CA ILE A 476 -17.11 10.24 -12.75
C ILE A 476 -18.43 11.00 -12.86
N ASN A 477 -18.36 12.28 -13.24
CA ASN A 477 -19.49 12.92 -13.90
C ASN A 477 -19.67 12.18 -15.23
N ILE A 478 -20.87 11.72 -15.53
CA ILE A 478 -21.19 11.20 -16.86
C ILE A 478 -21.23 12.39 -17.81
N GLU A 479 -20.09 12.78 -18.34
CA GLU A 479 -19.97 13.80 -19.39
C GLU A 479 -19.45 13.14 -20.68
N SER A 480 -20.16 13.36 -21.78
CA SER A 480 -19.68 13.20 -23.15
C SER A 480 -20.46 14.14 -24.05
N GLY A 481 -19.81 14.61 -25.12
CA GLY A 481 -20.25 15.73 -25.96
C GLY A 481 -21.64 15.67 -26.60
N THR A 482 -21.98 16.78 -27.26
CA THR A 482 -23.26 17.09 -27.90
C THR A 482 -23.89 15.91 -28.65
N GLY A 483 -25.11 15.53 -28.28
CA GLY A 483 -25.92 14.49 -28.95
C GLY A 483 -25.96 13.12 -28.25
N LYS A 484 -25.22 12.92 -27.15
CA LYS A 484 -25.21 11.67 -26.36
C LYS A 484 -26.10 11.75 -25.11
N GLY A 485 -26.61 10.61 -24.65
CA GLY A 485 -27.49 10.51 -23.49
C GLY A 485 -26.81 10.95 -22.19
N TYR A 486 -27.56 11.64 -21.34
CA TYR A 486 -27.16 12.10 -20.02
C TYR A 486 -28.09 11.51 -18.95
N LEU A 487 -27.52 10.93 -17.89
CA LEU A 487 -28.27 10.39 -16.74
C LEU A 487 -28.30 11.39 -15.56
N GLY A 488 -27.18 12.04 -15.26
CA GLY A 488 -27.05 13.03 -14.18
C GLY A 488 -27.09 12.46 -12.77
N ALA A 489 -26.20 11.51 -12.50
CA ALA A 489 -25.92 10.98 -11.16
C ALA A 489 -24.39 10.78 -10.98
N LYS A 490 -23.89 10.97 -9.76
CA LYS A 490 -22.52 10.60 -9.38
C LYS A 490 -22.52 9.18 -8.87
N ILE A 491 -21.70 8.34 -9.50
CA ILE A 491 -21.70 6.90 -9.28
C ILE A 491 -20.35 6.38 -8.78
N LYS A 492 -20.37 5.25 -8.07
CA LYS A 492 -19.19 4.50 -7.64
C LYS A 492 -19.40 3.00 -7.86
N SER A 493 -18.31 2.22 -7.84
CA SER A 493 -18.42 0.76 -7.86
C SER A 493 -18.95 0.24 -6.52
N VAL A 494 -19.72 -0.84 -6.55
CA VAL A 494 -20.11 -1.57 -5.33
C VAL A 494 -18.92 -2.38 -4.83
N THR A 495 -18.27 -1.92 -3.76
CA THR A 495 -17.22 -2.70 -3.08
C THR A 495 -17.84 -3.75 -2.16
N SER A 496 -17.08 -4.78 -1.76
CA SER A 496 -17.55 -5.77 -0.76
C SER A 496 -17.90 -5.17 0.60
N GLU A 497 -17.34 -4.00 0.94
CA GLU A 497 -17.71 -3.21 2.11
C GLU A 497 -19.07 -2.55 1.92
N LYS A 498 -19.27 -1.85 0.79
CA LYS A 498 -20.53 -1.17 0.50
C LYS A 498 -21.68 -2.17 0.29
N ALA A 499 -21.41 -3.33 -0.31
CA ALA A 499 -22.36 -4.43 -0.42
C ALA A 499 -22.83 -4.90 0.97
N ARG A 500 -21.92 -5.08 1.94
CA ARG A 500 -22.28 -5.44 3.32
C ARG A 500 -23.07 -4.35 4.02
N GLU A 501 -22.68 -3.09 3.86
CA GLU A 501 -23.41 -1.94 4.40
C GLU A 501 -24.86 -1.89 3.89
N LEU A 502 -25.06 -2.17 2.61
CA LEU A 502 -26.38 -2.18 1.96
C LEU A 502 -27.12 -3.53 2.12
N GLY A 503 -26.47 -4.54 2.72
CA GLY A 503 -27.02 -5.89 2.91
C GLY A 503 -27.25 -6.66 1.61
N LEU A 504 -26.38 -6.48 0.62
CA LEU A 504 -26.36 -7.20 -0.66
C LEU A 504 -25.47 -8.44 -0.58
N SER A 505 -25.86 -9.52 -1.26
CA SER A 505 -25.12 -10.78 -1.32
C SER A 505 -24.04 -10.84 -2.41
N PHE A 506 -23.88 -9.76 -3.19
CA PHE A 506 -22.94 -9.66 -4.31
C PHE A 506 -22.22 -8.30 -4.29
N SER A 507 -21.03 -8.25 -4.89
CA SER A 507 -20.18 -7.05 -4.95
C SER A 507 -19.97 -6.56 -6.40
N SER A 508 -21.03 -6.61 -7.20
CA SER A 508 -21.06 -6.10 -8.57
C SER A 508 -22.21 -5.09 -8.73
N GLY A 509 -22.09 -4.20 -9.70
CA GLY A 509 -23.06 -3.14 -9.95
C GLY A 509 -22.54 -1.75 -9.58
N VAL A 510 -23.43 -0.77 -9.69
CA VAL A 510 -23.09 0.65 -9.59
C VAL A 510 -23.90 1.30 -8.49
N TYR A 511 -23.19 1.83 -7.50
CA TYR A 511 -23.77 2.56 -6.40
C TYR A 511 -23.97 4.04 -6.77
N VAL A 512 -25.18 4.55 -6.58
CA VAL A 512 -25.52 5.97 -6.75
C VAL A 512 -25.14 6.72 -5.47
N ASN A 513 -24.06 7.50 -5.56
CA ASN A 513 -23.57 8.30 -4.44
C ASN A 513 -24.34 9.61 -4.28
N GLU A 514 -24.71 10.24 -5.40
CA GLU A 514 -25.42 11.52 -5.44
C GLU A 514 -26.24 11.58 -6.72
N VAL A 515 -27.41 12.21 -6.66
CA VAL A 515 -28.24 12.50 -7.84
C VAL A 515 -28.18 13.99 -8.08
N ILE A 516 -27.83 14.39 -9.30
CA ILE A 516 -27.72 15.80 -9.66
C ILE A 516 -29.15 16.39 -9.69
N PRO A 517 -29.43 17.52 -9.01
CA PRO A 517 -30.75 18.15 -9.07
C PRO A 517 -31.20 18.44 -10.50
N ASP A 518 -32.51 18.33 -10.74
CA ASP A 518 -33.18 18.55 -12.05
C ASP A 518 -32.72 17.65 -13.21
N SER A 519 -31.89 16.65 -12.92
CA SER A 519 -31.38 15.72 -13.92
C SER A 519 -32.40 14.65 -14.33
N PRO A 520 -32.16 13.94 -15.44
CA PRO A 520 -32.92 12.75 -15.83
C PRO A 520 -33.07 11.70 -14.71
N ALA A 521 -32.00 11.42 -13.97
CA ALA A 521 -32.03 10.53 -12.82
C ALA A 521 -32.95 11.04 -11.71
N ALA A 522 -32.90 12.34 -11.38
CA ALA A 522 -33.76 12.95 -10.38
C ALA A 522 -35.25 12.87 -10.80
N LYS A 523 -35.54 13.25 -12.05
CA LYS A 523 -36.91 13.24 -12.62
C LYS A 523 -37.50 11.83 -12.69
N SER A 524 -36.67 10.82 -12.86
CA SER A 524 -37.07 9.42 -12.93
C SER A 524 -37.12 8.74 -11.56
N GLY A 525 -36.86 9.48 -10.47
CA GLY A 525 -36.97 8.97 -9.10
C GLY A 525 -35.81 8.09 -8.65
N ILE A 526 -34.64 8.16 -9.29
CA ILE A 526 -33.38 7.57 -8.76
C ILE A 526 -32.98 8.34 -7.50
N GLN A 527 -32.49 7.61 -6.50
CA GLN A 527 -32.14 8.15 -5.19
C GLN A 527 -30.69 7.81 -4.81
N PRO A 528 -30.04 8.61 -3.95
CA PRO A 528 -28.81 8.18 -3.28
C PRO A 528 -29.02 6.84 -2.57
N ASN A 529 -27.99 5.99 -2.59
CA ASN A 529 -28.00 4.60 -2.11
C ASN A 529 -28.68 3.55 -3.01
N ASP A 530 -29.19 3.95 -4.17
CA ASP A 530 -29.57 3.00 -5.19
C ASP A 530 -28.36 2.22 -5.71
N VAL A 531 -28.58 0.94 -6.02
CA VAL A 531 -27.58 0.09 -6.70
C VAL A 531 -28.13 -0.38 -8.04
N ILE A 532 -27.55 0.11 -9.14
CA ILE A 532 -27.92 -0.24 -10.50
C ILE A 532 -27.19 -1.51 -10.89
N ILE A 533 -27.94 -2.55 -11.27
CA ILE A 533 -27.42 -3.89 -11.60
C ILE A 533 -27.68 -4.31 -13.04
N LYS A 534 -28.64 -3.69 -13.75
CA LYS A 534 -28.84 -3.84 -15.19
C LYS A 534 -29.24 -2.52 -15.85
N ALA A 535 -28.90 -2.36 -17.11
CA ALA A 535 -29.41 -1.29 -17.98
C ALA A 535 -29.74 -1.88 -19.37
N ASP A 536 -30.95 -1.69 -19.87
CA ASP A 536 -31.48 -2.28 -21.11
C ASP A 536 -31.18 -3.78 -21.24
N GLY A 537 -31.46 -4.53 -20.17
CA GLY A 537 -31.22 -5.97 -20.09
C GLY A 537 -29.76 -6.39 -19.96
N LYS A 538 -28.79 -5.49 -20.15
CA LYS A 538 -27.35 -5.77 -19.98
C LYS A 538 -26.97 -5.69 -18.51
N SER A 539 -26.20 -6.67 -18.04
CA SER A 539 -25.69 -6.66 -16.67
C SER A 539 -24.67 -5.54 -16.47
N ILE A 540 -24.82 -4.81 -15.37
CA ILE A 540 -23.86 -3.79 -14.94
C ILE A 540 -22.99 -4.41 -13.84
N GLN A 541 -21.70 -4.58 -14.11
CA GLN A 541 -20.73 -5.09 -13.15
C GLN A 541 -19.96 -3.96 -12.49
N ASN A 542 -19.73 -2.86 -13.20
CA ASN A 542 -18.93 -1.71 -12.75
C ASN A 542 -19.46 -0.37 -13.31
N PRO A 543 -18.98 0.79 -12.81
CA PRO A 543 -19.40 2.11 -13.29
C PRO A 543 -19.24 2.33 -14.80
N GLN A 544 -18.21 1.75 -15.42
CA GLN A 544 -17.92 1.92 -16.83
C GLN A 544 -19.00 1.27 -17.71
N ASP A 545 -19.55 0.11 -17.32
CA ASP A 545 -20.63 -0.54 -18.05
C ASP A 545 -21.85 0.39 -18.20
N LEU A 546 -22.25 1.04 -17.10
CA LEU A 546 -23.37 1.97 -17.08
C LEU A 546 -23.05 3.24 -17.88
N VAL A 547 -21.84 3.80 -17.70
CA VAL A 547 -21.39 4.97 -18.46
C VAL A 547 -21.39 4.69 -19.95
N GLN A 548 -20.91 3.53 -20.39
CA GLN A 548 -20.87 3.16 -21.80
C GLN A 548 -22.26 3.01 -22.40
N ILE A 549 -23.19 2.39 -21.66
CA ILE A 549 -24.59 2.24 -22.11
C ILE A 549 -25.26 3.62 -22.24
N VAL A 550 -25.09 4.50 -21.26
CA VAL A 550 -25.63 5.86 -21.29
C VAL A 550 -25.03 6.68 -22.45
N ARG A 551 -23.70 6.60 -22.65
CA ARG A 551 -22.98 7.31 -23.72
C ARG A 551 -23.33 6.83 -25.13
N ASN A 552 -23.69 5.56 -25.28
CA ASN A 552 -24.08 4.96 -26.55
C ASN A 552 -25.58 5.15 -26.85
N SER A 553 -26.34 5.67 -25.88
CA SER A 553 -27.76 5.99 -26.03
C SER A 553 -27.94 7.43 -26.49
N GLN A 554 -29.05 7.70 -27.17
CA GLN A 554 -29.39 9.05 -27.61
C GLN A 554 -30.08 9.85 -26.50
N SER A 555 -29.93 11.18 -26.54
CA SER A 555 -30.79 12.05 -25.74
C SER A 555 -32.25 11.87 -26.14
N GLY A 556 -33.16 11.86 -25.16
CA GLY A 556 -34.57 11.53 -25.33
C GLY A 556 -34.88 10.04 -25.36
N GLN A 557 -33.87 9.16 -25.46
CA GLN A 557 -34.07 7.71 -25.38
C GLN A 557 -34.42 7.29 -23.94
N THR A 558 -35.37 6.38 -23.79
CA THR A 558 -35.68 5.75 -22.50
C THR A 558 -34.72 4.59 -22.26
N LEU A 559 -34.02 4.62 -21.12
CA LEU A 559 -33.12 3.60 -20.63
C LEU A 559 -33.79 2.85 -19.47
N GLN A 560 -33.96 1.53 -19.61
CA GLN A 560 -34.55 0.69 -18.57
C GLN A 560 -33.50 0.27 -17.55
N LEU A 561 -33.57 0.78 -16.32
CA LEU A 561 -32.65 0.41 -15.25
C LEU A 561 -33.27 -0.60 -14.30
N ILE A 562 -32.52 -1.63 -13.93
CA ILE A 562 -32.83 -2.47 -12.78
C ILE A 562 -31.99 -1.99 -11.60
N VAL A 563 -32.68 -1.54 -10.56
CA VAL A 563 -32.11 -0.91 -9.37
C VAL A 563 -32.51 -1.71 -8.13
N ILE A 564 -31.60 -1.83 -7.18
CA ILE A 564 -31.90 -2.31 -5.84
C ILE A 564 -31.93 -1.13 -4.88
N ARG A 565 -33.07 -0.95 -4.22
CA ARG A 565 -33.30 0.06 -3.19
C ARG A 565 -33.87 -0.63 -1.96
N ASN A 566 -33.24 -0.44 -0.80
CA ASN A 566 -33.66 -1.10 0.45
C ASN A 566 -33.84 -2.61 0.30
N LYS A 567 -32.93 -3.27 -0.44
CA LYS A 567 -32.93 -4.71 -0.77
C LYS A 567 -34.06 -5.19 -1.67
N ILE A 568 -34.89 -4.29 -2.19
CA ILE A 568 -35.95 -4.60 -3.15
C ILE A 568 -35.45 -4.24 -4.54
N GLN A 569 -35.53 -5.19 -5.46
CA GLN A 569 -35.23 -4.97 -6.88
C GLN A 569 -36.45 -4.31 -7.55
N MET A 570 -36.21 -3.25 -8.30
CA MET A 570 -37.23 -2.51 -9.05
C MET A 570 -36.71 -2.08 -10.41
N GLU A 571 -37.64 -1.87 -11.34
CA GLU A 571 -37.35 -1.35 -12.66
C GLU A 571 -37.71 0.14 -12.71
N ILE A 572 -36.77 0.97 -13.15
CA ILE A 572 -36.92 2.42 -13.26
C ILE A 572 -36.64 2.83 -14.70
N PRO A 573 -37.67 3.25 -15.47
CA PRO A 573 -37.46 3.85 -16.79
C PRO A 573 -36.86 5.25 -16.64
N VAL A 574 -35.79 5.54 -17.40
CA VAL A 574 -35.14 6.86 -17.36
C VAL A 574 -35.04 7.46 -18.76
N ILE A 575 -35.71 8.59 -18.99
CA ILE A 575 -35.57 9.34 -20.25
C ILE A 575 -34.27 10.14 -20.19
N LEU A 576 -33.26 9.75 -20.97
CA LEU A 576 -31.95 10.41 -20.98
C LEU A 576 -32.07 11.85 -21.50
N GLY A 577 -31.33 12.76 -20.89
CA GLY A 577 -31.34 14.19 -21.23
C GLY A 577 -30.15 14.63 -22.07
N ASN A 578 -30.10 15.94 -22.33
CA ASN A 578 -28.89 16.61 -22.83
C ASN A 578 -27.98 17.01 -21.67
N VAL A 579 -26.68 17.03 -21.91
CA VAL A 579 -25.70 17.57 -20.95
C VAL A 579 -25.91 19.09 -20.82
N PRO A 580 -26.01 19.65 -19.59
CA PRO A 580 -26.15 21.10 -19.41
C PRO A 580 -24.95 21.91 -19.93
N GLU A 581 -25.21 23.02 -20.65
CA GLU A 581 -24.18 23.87 -21.30
C GLU A 581 -23.18 24.50 -20.31
N ASN A 582 -23.56 24.71 -19.05
CA ASN A 582 -22.70 25.35 -18.03
C ASN A 582 -21.52 24.50 -17.53
N THR A 583 -21.33 23.29 -18.07
CA THR A 583 -20.24 22.40 -17.68
C THR A 583 -18.94 22.66 -18.46
N TYR A 584 -18.99 23.47 -19.54
CA TYR A 584 -17.85 23.75 -20.42
C TYR A 584 -17.05 25.03 -20.10
N ASN A 585 -17.49 25.88 -19.17
CA ASN A 585 -16.89 27.21 -18.91
C ASN A 585 -16.27 27.37 -17.50
N ALA A 586 -15.32 26.50 -17.13
CA ALA A 586 -14.35 26.81 -16.08
C ALA A 586 -13.05 27.29 -16.73
N THR A 587 -12.95 28.60 -16.89
CA THR A 587 -11.86 29.35 -17.52
C THR A 587 -10.50 28.99 -16.93
N ILE A 588 -9.58 28.54 -17.78
CA ILE A 588 -8.13 28.60 -17.53
C ILE A 588 -7.77 30.08 -17.39
N PRO A 589 -7.17 30.55 -16.28
CA PRO A 589 -6.61 31.89 -16.24
C PRO A 589 -5.49 31.96 -17.29
N SER A 590 -5.72 32.74 -18.33
CA SER A 590 -4.72 33.09 -19.33
C SER A 590 -3.59 33.85 -18.66
N ASN A 591 -2.52 33.15 -18.32
CA ASN A 591 -1.28 33.77 -17.86
C ASN A 591 -0.52 34.24 -19.10
N THR A 592 -0.64 35.53 -19.39
CA THR A 592 0.18 36.23 -20.38
C THR A 592 1.65 36.03 -20.03
N MET A 593 2.37 35.37 -20.94
CA MET A 593 3.82 35.33 -20.94
C MET A 593 4.35 36.76 -20.99
N ASN A 594 5.08 37.18 -19.95
CA ASN A 594 6.08 38.23 -20.09
C ASN A 594 7.43 37.55 -20.27
N ASN A 595 7.97 37.75 -21.46
CA ASN A 595 9.24 37.23 -21.93
C ASN A 595 10.35 38.14 -21.38
N SER A 596 11.14 37.65 -20.43
CA SER A 596 12.43 38.25 -20.10
C SER A 596 13.42 37.14 -19.82
N SER A 597 14.23 36.89 -20.84
CA SER A 597 15.44 36.07 -20.84
C SER A 597 16.45 36.59 -19.82
N GLU A 598 16.79 35.79 -18.83
CA GLU A 598 18.09 35.87 -18.13
C GLU A 598 18.42 34.48 -17.57
N THR A 599 19.42 33.84 -18.18
CA THR A 599 20.02 32.58 -17.76
C THR A 599 21.06 32.82 -16.66
N PRO A 600 20.99 32.16 -15.49
CA PRO A 600 22.15 31.98 -14.64
C PRO A 600 22.79 30.62 -14.92
N GLY A 601 24.06 30.65 -15.36
CA GLY A 601 24.87 29.47 -15.62
C GLY A 601 25.08 28.61 -14.37
N ILE A 602 24.99 27.29 -14.57
CA ILE A 602 25.31 26.28 -13.57
C ILE A 602 26.81 25.95 -13.71
N SER A 603 27.58 26.23 -12.67
CA SER A 603 28.95 25.74 -12.52
C SER A 603 28.95 24.30 -12.03
N PRO A 604 29.84 23.41 -12.53
CA PRO A 604 29.99 22.06 -12.02
C PRO A 604 31.02 22.00 -10.88
N LEU A 605 30.71 21.33 -9.76
CA LEU A 605 31.66 20.94 -8.70
C LEU A 605 31.23 19.54 -8.21
N GLN A 606 32.09 18.51 -8.32
CA GLN A 606 33.17 18.12 -7.40
C GLN A 606 32.68 17.74 -6.00
#